data_AF-A0A7K2QGJ0-F1
#
_entry.id   AF-A0A7K2QGJ0-F1
#
_cell.length_a   1.000
_cell.length_b   1.000
_cell.length_c   1.000
_cell.angle_alpha   90.00
_cell.angle_beta   90.00
_cell.angle_gamma   90.00
#
_symmetry.space_group_name_H-M   'P 1'
#
loop_
_entity.id
_entity.type
_entity.pdbx_description
1 polymer ?
#
loop_
_entity_poly.entity_id
_entity_poly.type
_entity_poly.pdbx_seq_one_letter_code
_entity_poly.pdbx_strand_id
1 'polypeptide(L)'
;SPRAALVRAVTEVPGTPGSATPLSAYAIRSTAEVSDAAALVSAPGYRTTGWHPAGPRSTVLAALVADGTHPDPFHSTDQRRIPAADFAVPWWFRAEFTVADTAARTYLDFSGVVSAADVYVNGEQVATASAVAGAYTHHELDVTARVRAGTNAVAFRIRPNDPRKNLTMGWLDWLQPPPDENMGIVRDVLVRRGGPVALRDAHVVTDLAPSLASADLTVKATVRNETAEARTATVSGTIGSGIAFRREVPLR
;
A
#
# COMPACT_ATOMS: atom_id res chain seq x y z
N SER A 1 30.31 -9.21 -5.71
CA SER A 1 29.68 -7.99 -6.25
C SER A 1 29.36 -7.07 -5.08
N PRO A 2 29.76 -5.79 -5.08
CA PRO A 2 29.45 -4.93 -3.96
C PRO A 2 27.93 -4.74 -3.95
N ARG A 3 27.29 -5.10 -2.83
CA ARG A 3 25.89 -4.79 -2.51
C ARG A 3 25.66 -3.33 -2.89
N ALA A 4 24.92 -3.08 -3.96
CA ALA A 4 24.42 -1.75 -4.24
C ALA A 4 23.56 -1.40 -3.02
N ALA A 5 24.09 -0.52 -2.17
CA ALA A 5 23.33 0.03 -1.07
C ALA A 5 22.09 0.65 -1.70
N LEU A 6 20.94 0.00 -1.58
CA LEU A 6 19.67 0.69 -1.72
C LEU A 6 19.68 1.71 -0.59
N VAL A 7 20.17 2.90 -0.96
CA VAL A 7 20.13 4.12 -0.17
C VAL A 7 18.73 4.18 0.41
N ARG A 8 18.65 4.36 1.73
CA ARG A 8 17.42 4.56 2.52
C ARG A 8 16.47 5.47 1.74
N ALA A 9 15.59 4.86 0.94
CA ALA A 9 14.79 5.60 -0.02
C ALA A 9 13.60 6.17 0.74
N VAL A 10 13.74 7.43 1.15
CA VAL A 10 12.68 8.18 1.78
C VAL A 10 11.80 8.73 0.66
N THR A 11 10.50 8.39 0.68
CA THR A 11 9.55 8.87 -0.32
C THR A 11 9.17 10.33 -0.03
N GLU A 12 9.43 11.24 -0.95
CA GLU A 12 8.99 12.64 -0.82
C GLU A 12 7.53 12.77 -1.25
N VAL A 13 6.67 13.19 -0.32
CA VAL A 13 5.23 13.37 -0.56
C VAL A 13 4.94 14.87 -0.71
N PRO A 14 4.42 15.33 -1.87
CA PRO A 14 4.04 16.72 -2.07
C PRO A 14 3.04 17.20 -1.02
N GLY A 15 3.03 18.49 -0.69
CA GLY A 15 2.01 19.09 0.18
C GLY A 15 0.64 19.28 -0.49
N THR A 16 0.58 19.19 -1.82
CA THR A 16 -0.60 19.53 -2.62
C THR A 16 -1.79 18.62 -2.34
N PRO A 17 -2.92 19.14 -1.84
CA PRO A 17 -4.15 18.35 -1.71
C PRO A 17 -4.59 17.73 -3.05
N GLY A 18 -5.06 16.48 -2.98
CA GLY A 18 -5.42 15.68 -4.15
C GLY A 18 -4.27 14.84 -4.71
N SER A 19 -3.03 15.00 -4.23
CA SER A 19 -1.91 14.15 -4.64
C SER A 19 -1.99 12.74 -4.05
N ALA A 20 -1.42 11.78 -4.77
CA ALA A 20 -1.20 10.42 -4.30
C ALA A 20 0.22 10.01 -4.71
N THR A 21 1.03 9.62 -3.73
CA THR A 21 2.44 9.28 -3.94
C THR A 21 2.69 7.84 -3.50
N PRO A 22 3.10 6.92 -4.40
CA PRO A 22 3.45 5.57 -4.02
C PRO A 22 4.71 5.55 -3.16
N LEU A 23 4.72 4.74 -2.10
CA LEU A 23 5.94 4.44 -1.36
C LEU A 23 6.93 3.74 -2.29
N SER A 24 8.12 4.30 -2.39
CA SER A 24 9.10 3.93 -3.42
C SER A 24 9.92 2.69 -3.08
N ALA A 25 10.03 2.32 -1.81
CA ALA A 25 10.76 1.14 -1.34
C ALA A 25 10.42 0.82 0.12
N TYR A 26 10.82 -0.38 0.53
CA TYR A 26 10.76 -0.85 1.91
C TYR A 26 12.11 -1.42 2.34
N ALA A 27 12.35 -1.42 3.64
CA ALA A 27 13.27 -2.34 4.29
C ALA A 27 12.44 -3.45 4.94
N ILE A 28 12.86 -4.71 4.78
CA ILE A 28 12.14 -5.88 5.30
C ILE A 28 13.02 -6.73 6.22
N ARG A 29 12.41 -7.32 7.24
CA ARG A 29 13.07 -8.26 8.17
C ARG A 29 12.03 -9.18 8.82
N SER A 30 12.42 -10.42 9.09
CA SER A 30 11.63 -11.36 9.89
C SER A 30 11.38 -10.79 11.29
N THR A 31 10.16 -10.95 11.81
CA THR A 31 9.86 -10.56 13.20
C THR A 31 10.55 -11.45 14.23
N ALA A 32 11.03 -12.64 13.85
CA ALA A 32 11.82 -13.50 14.73
C ALA A 32 13.19 -12.88 15.08
N GLU A 33 13.67 -11.94 14.26
CA GLU A 33 14.98 -11.29 14.43
C GLU A 33 14.87 -9.85 14.92
N VAL A 34 13.66 -9.35 15.15
CA VAL A 34 13.40 -7.99 15.63
C VAL A 34 12.67 -8.08 16.97
N SER A 35 13.42 -7.95 18.06
CA SER A 35 12.87 -7.95 19.43
C SER A 35 12.29 -6.61 19.86
N ASP A 36 12.56 -5.53 19.10
CA ASP A 36 12.04 -4.21 19.39
C ASP A 36 10.51 -4.15 19.30
N ALA A 37 9.91 -3.32 20.14
CA ALA A 37 8.47 -3.06 20.09
C ALA A 37 8.06 -2.45 18.74
N ALA A 38 6.85 -2.76 18.27
CA ALA A 38 6.30 -2.21 17.03
C ALA A 38 6.32 -0.67 16.99
N ALA A 39 6.18 -0.04 18.17
CA ALA A 39 6.28 1.40 18.33
C ALA A 39 7.68 1.94 17.96
N LEU A 40 8.74 1.20 18.28
CA LEU A 40 10.11 1.56 17.90
C LEU A 40 10.36 1.29 16.41
N VAL A 41 9.93 0.14 15.91
CA VAL A 41 10.11 -0.23 14.49
C VAL A 41 9.47 0.80 13.54
N SER A 42 8.28 1.30 13.90
CA SER A 42 7.56 2.31 13.13
C SER A 42 7.92 3.76 13.48
N ALA A 43 8.93 3.99 14.33
CA ALA A 43 9.41 5.34 14.61
C ALA A 43 10.29 5.85 13.46
N PRO A 44 10.19 7.14 13.07
CA PRO A 44 11.14 7.75 12.13
C PRO A 44 12.56 7.70 12.68
N GLY A 45 13.54 7.37 11.85
CA GLY A 45 14.92 7.22 12.30
C GLY A 45 15.30 5.82 12.78
N TYR A 46 14.35 4.88 12.89
CA TYR A 46 14.66 3.50 13.30
C TYR A 46 15.70 2.88 12.36
N ARG A 47 16.72 2.25 12.95
CA ARG A 47 17.86 1.70 12.23
C ARG A 47 17.48 0.37 11.60
N THR A 48 17.55 0.30 10.28
CA THR A 48 17.29 -0.91 9.48
C THR A 48 18.59 -1.56 9.01
N THR A 49 19.68 -1.42 9.77
CA THR A 49 20.96 -2.06 9.45
C THR A 49 20.76 -3.58 9.43
N GLY A 50 21.16 -4.25 8.34
CA GLY A 50 20.97 -5.69 8.17
C GLY A 50 19.55 -6.10 7.72
N TRP A 51 18.65 -5.15 7.49
CA TRP A 51 17.38 -5.42 6.84
C TRP A 51 17.57 -5.52 5.32
N HIS A 52 16.73 -6.31 4.67
CA HIS A 52 16.79 -6.49 3.22
C HIS A 52 16.03 -5.36 2.52
N PRO A 53 16.57 -4.78 1.44
CA PRO A 53 15.82 -3.83 0.66
C PRO A 53 14.74 -4.55 -0.17
N ALA A 54 13.58 -3.91 -0.32
CA ALA A 54 12.50 -4.38 -1.16
C ALA A 54 11.92 -3.23 -1.99
N GLY A 55 11.68 -3.47 -3.27
CA GLY A 55 10.98 -2.52 -4.13
C GLY A 55 9.48 -2.43 -3.80
N PRO A 56 8.74 -1.53 -4.45
CA PRO A 56 7.29 -1.56 -4.39
C PRO A 56 6.79 -2.89 -4.96
N ARG A 57 5.62 -3.36 -4.49
CA ARG A 57 4.96 -4.58 -4.97
C ARG A 57 5.76 -5.89 -4.74
N SER A 58 6.54 -5.96 -3.67
CA SER A 58 7.36 -7.15 -3.36
C SER A 58 6.66 -8.15 -2.45
N THR A 59 6.78 -9.45 -2.76
CA THR A 59 6.70 -10.50 -1.74
C THR A 59 8.01 -10.53 -0.95
N VAL A 60 8.02 -11.20 0.21
CA VAL A 60 9.24 -11.38 1.01
C VAL A 60 10.28 -12.13 0.18
N LEU A 61 9.92 -13.26 -0.43
CA LEU A 61 10.86 -14.06 -1.19
C LEU A 61 11.40 -13.31 -2.41
N ALA A 62 10.56 -12.57 -3.14
CA ALA A 62 10.99 -11.77 -4.28
C ALA A 62 12.07 -10.76 -3.88
N ALA A 63 11.91 -10.09 -2.73
CA ALA A 63 12.91 -9.17 -2.20
C ALA A 63 14.20 -9.89 -1.78
N LEU A 64 14.11 -11.05 -1.12
CA LEU A 64 15.28 -11.81 -0.69
C LEU A 64 16.08 -12.39 -1.88
N VAL A 65 15.41 -12.80 -2.96
CA VAL A 65 16.07 -13.22 -4.21
C VAL A 65 16.73 -12.00 -4.88
N ALA A 66 16.03 -10.85 -4.95
CA ALA A 66 16.59 -9.63 -5.52
C ALA A 66 17.81 -9.09 -4.74
N ASP A 67 17.84 -9.26 -3.41
CA ASP A 67 19.00 -8.94 -2.54
C ASP A 67 20.10 -10.02 -2.59
N GLY A 68 19.90 -11.12 -3.33
CA GLY A 68 20.85 -12.23 -3.45
C GLY A 68 20.99 -13.08 -2.18
N THR A 69 20.04 -12.99 -1.25
CA THR A 69 20.00 -13.81 -0.03
C THR A 69 19.64 -15.26 -0.34
N HIS A 70 18.78 -15.48 -1.34
CA HIS A 70 18.39 -16.80 -1.82
C HIS A 70 18.80 -17.02 -3.27
N PRO A 71 19.06 -18.28 -3.69
CA PRO A 71 19.39 -18.60 -5.08
C PRO A 71 18.20 -18.33 -6.01
N ASP A 72 18.47 -18.24 -7.31
CA ASP A 72 17.43 -18.10 -8.33
C ASP A 72 16.50 -19.34 -8.32
N PRO A 73 15.20 -19.18 -7.96
CA PRO A 73 14.29 -20.31 -7.90
C PRO A 73 13.97 -20.92 -9.27
N PHE A 74 14.31 -20.25 -10.38
CA PHE A 74 14.07 -20.76 -11.73
C PHE A 74 15.15 -21.74 -12.21
N HIS A 75 16.25 -21.87 -11.47
CA HIS A 75 17.32 -22.79 -11.82
C HIS A 75 17.14 -24.15 -11.11
N SER A 76 16.93 -25.21 -11.90
CA SER A 76 16.86 -26.60 -11.43
C SER A 76 15.90 -26.79 -10.23
N THR A 77 16.43 -27.17 -9.07
CA THR A 77 15.67 -27.40 -7.82
C THR A 77 16.06 -26.42 -6.73
N ASP A 78 16.66 -25.28 -7.08
CA ASP A 78 17.18 -24.30 -6.12
C ASP A 78 16.09 -23.74 -5.20
N GLN A 79 14.84 -23.65 -5.67
CA GLN A 79 13.68 -23.30 -4.83
C GLN A 79 13.54 -24.20 -3.59
N ARG A 80 13.90 -25.49 -3.68
CA ARG A 80 13.82 -26.43 -2.55
C ARG A 80 14.83 -26.15 -1.44
N ARG A 81 15.87 -25.36 -1.74
CA ARG A 81 16.92 -25.00 -0.78
C ARG A 81 16.54 -23.79 0.09
N ILE A 82 15.44 -23.12 -0.24
CA ILE A 82 14.95 -21.96 0.48
C ILE A 82 14.15 -22.45 1.71
N PRO A 83 14.51 -22.07 2.95
CA PRO A 83 13.88 -22.62 4.15
C PRO A 83 12.47 -22.05 4.35
N ALA A 84 11.44 -22.83 4.05
CA ALA A 84 10.04 -22.39 4.23
C ALA A 84 9.71 -21.96 5.68
N ALA A 85 10.45 -22.47 6.68
CA ALA A 85 10.29 -22.11 8.08
C ALA A 85 10.55 -20.61 8.36
N ASP A 86 11.38 -19.95 7.55
CA ASP A 86 11.70 -18.53 7.70
C ASP A 86 10.48 -17.62 7.44
N PHE A 87 9.46 -18.15 6.74
CA PHE A 87 8.21 -17.45 6.38
C PHE A 87 7.02 -17.88 7.23
N ALA A 88 7.22 -18.77 8.21
CA ALA A 88 6.17 -19.21 9.14
C ALA A 88 5.86 -18.17 10.24
N VAL A 89 6.58 -17.05 10.25
CA VAL A 89 6.39 -15.92 11.18
C VAL A 89 6.10 -14.64 10.41
N PRO A 90 5.52 -13.62 11.05
CA PRO A 90 5.30 -12.35 10.39
C PRO A 90 6.61 -11.68 9.92
N TRP A 91 6.51 -10.84 8.89
CA TRP A 91 7.63 -10.03 8.39
C TRP A 91 7.29 -8.55 8.45
N TRP A 92 8.28 -7.74 8.81
CA TRP A 92 8.18 -6.29 8.76
C TRP A 92 8.41 -5.79 7.34
N PHE A 93 7.56 -4.87 6.89
CA PHE A 93 7.79 -3.98 5.75
C PHE A 93 7.78 -2.55 6.26
N ARG A 94 8.94 -1.91 6.31
CA ARG A 94 9.10 -0.55 6.83
C ARG A 94 9.51 0.42 5.72
N ALA A 95 8.83 1.55 5.64
CA ALA A 95 9.18 2.64 4.75
C ALA A 95 9.18 3.98 5.49
N GLU A 96 9.94 4.94 4.98
CA GLU A 96 9.91 6.33 5.44
C GLU A 96 9.42 7.23 4.31
N PHE A 97 8.69 8.27 4.70
CA PHE A 97 8.24 9.31 3.79
C PHE A 97 8.33 10.68 4.46
N THR A 98 8.44 11.72 3.65
CA THR A 98 8.47 13.11 4.13
C THR A 98 7.23 13.87 3.68
N VAL A 99 6.74 14.74 4.56
CA VAL A 99 5.73 15.75 4.21
C VAL A 99 6.24 17.12 4.63
N ALA A 100 6.02 18.15 3.81
CA ALA A 100 6.47 19.51 4.12
C ALA A 100 5.72 20.12 5.32
N ASP A 101 4.41 19.86 5.38
CA ASP A 101 3.50 20.34 6.42
C ASP A 101 2.35 19.33 6.64
N THR A 102 1.52 19.61 7.65
CA THR A 102 0.35 18.81 8.04
C THR A 102 -0.98 19.56 7.86
N ALA A 103 -1.02 20.60 7.03
CA ALA A 103 -2.25 21.34 6.77
C ALA A 103 -3.26 20.49 5.97
N ALA A 104 -2.75 19.70 5.02
CA ALA A 104 -3.54 18.70 4.31
C ALA A 104 -3.64 17.40 5.12
N ARG A 105 -4.83 16.77 5.07
CA ARG A 105 -5.07 15.43 5.63
C ARG A 105 -4.15 14.41 4.98
N THR A 106 -3.86 13.31 5.67
CA THR A 106 -2.97 12.27 5.15
C THR A 106 -3.60 10.90 5.29
N TYR A 107 -3.63 10.12 4.21
CA TYR A 107 -4.18 8.77 4.17
C TYR A 107 -3.17 7.77 3.62
N LEU A 108 -3.23 6.54 4.11
CA LEU A 108 -2.62 5.38 3.45
C LEU A 108 -3.71 4.68 2.63
N ASP A 109 -3.53 4.63 1.32
CA ASP A 109 -4.46 4.03 0.37
C ASP A 109 -3.78 2.84 -0.32
N PHE A 110 -4.29 1.62 -0.08
CA PHE A 110 -3.66 0.41 -0.58
C PHE A 110 -4.61 -0.81 -0.65
N SER A 111 -4.15 -1.81 -1.41
CA SER A 111 -4.65 -3.20 -1.39
C SER A 111 -3.44 -4.13 -1.60
N GLY A 112 -3.63 -5.43 -1.80
CA GLY A 112 -2.53 -6.33 -2.17
C GLY A 112 -1.66 -6.77 -0.99
N VAL A 113 -2.14 -6.67 0.25
CA VAL A 113 -1.50 -7.27 1.41
C VAL A 113 -1.77 -8.77 1.42
N VAL A 114 -0.72 -9.58 1.51
CA VAL A 114 -0.79 -11.05 1.50
C VAL A 114 -0.17 -11.59 2.79
N SER A 115 -0.90 -12.18 3.73
CA SER A 115 -2.36 -12.36 3.77
C SER A 115 -3.12 -11.23 4.51
N ALA A 116 -2.46 -10.64 5.51
CA ALA A 116 -3.02 -9.64 6.42
C ALA A 116 -1.90 -8.87 7.10
N ALA A 117 -2.18 -7.68 7.65
CA ALA A 117 -1.15 -6.85 8.28
C ALA A 117 -1.64 -6.06 9.49
N ASP A 118 -0.84 -6.01 10.55
CA ASP A 118 -0.93 -4.90 11.50
C ASP A 118 -0.19 -3.70 10.88
N VAL A 119 -0.80 -2.51 10.91
CA VAL A 119 -0.24 -1.29 10.30
C VAL A 119 0.06 -0.28 11.39
N TYR A 120 1.27 0.27 11.38
CA TYR A 120 1.77 1.24 12.35
C TYR A 120 2.31 2.47 11.64
N VAL A 121 2.03 3.65 12.19
CA VAL A 121 2.57 4.92 11.72
C VAL A 121 3.14 5.68 12.91
N ASN A 122 4.41 6.10 12.80
CA ASN A 122 5.10 6.90 13.81
C ASN A 122 4.99 6.38 15.24
N GLY A 123 5.06 5.05 15.39
CA GLY A 123 5.03 4.40 16.69
C GLY A 123 3.66 3.95 17.16
N GLU A 124 2.58 4.27 16.45
CA GLU A 124 1.23 3.92 16.87
C GLU A 124 0.52 3.01 15.87
N GLN A 125 -0.20 2.01 16.38
CA GLN A 125 -1.01 1.13 15.54
C GLN A 125 -2.20 1.91 14.98
N VAL A 126 -2.38 1.87 13.67
CA VAL A 126 -3.49 2.53 12.96
C VAL A 126 -4.49 1.50 12.40
N ALA A 127 -4.07 0.25 12.22
CA ALA A 127 -4.95 -0.86 11.89
C ALA A 127 -4.41 -2.20 12.39
N THR A 128 -5.31 -3.15 12.65
CA THR A 128 -4.98 -4.52 13.02
C THR A 128 -5.02 -5.45 11.81
N ALA A 129 -4.37 -6.61 11.91
CA ALA A 129 -4.43 -7.66 10.90
C ALA A 129 -5.85 -8.23 10.67
N SER A 130 -6.82 -7.96 11.55
CA SER A 130 -8.21 -8.33 11.30
C SER A 130 -8.95 -7.29 10.43
N ALA A 131 -8.53 -6.03 10.47
CA ALA A 131 -9.08 -4.96 9.64
C ALA A 131 -8.40 -4.89 8.27
N VAL A 132 -7.10 -5.20 8.20
CA VAL A 132 -6.31 -5.28 6.97
C VAL A 132 -6.04 -6.75 6.65
N ALA A 133 -7.01 -7.39 6.00
CA ALA A 133 -6.97 -8.82 5.66
C ALA A 133 -7.55 -9.08 4.27
N GLY A 134 -6.92 -10.01 3.54
CA GLY A 134 -7.29 -10.42 2.20
C GLY A 134 -6.54 -9.65 1.11
N ALA A 135 -6.12 -10.34 0.05
CA ALA A 135 -5.27 -9.74 -0.98
C ALA A 135 -5.97 -8.63 -1.79
N TYR A 136 -7.29 -8.65 -1.86
CA TYR A 136 -8.08 -7.77 -2.74
C TYR A 136 -8.86 -6.68 -2.01
N THR A 137 -8.87 -6.69 -0.67
CA THR A 137 -9.52 -5.63 0.11
C THR A 137 -8.78 -4.31 -0.08
N HIS A 138 -9.56 -3.25 -0.28
CA HIS A 138 -9.05 -1.90 -0.40
C HIS A 138 -9.17 -1.19 0.94
N HIS A 139 -8.12 -0.49 1.33
CA HIS A 139 -8.02 0.23 2.59
C HIS A 139 -7.66 1.68 2.33
N GLU A 140 -8.40 2.59 2.94
CA GLU A 140 -8.06 3.99 3.09
C GLU A 140 -7.98 4.30 4.58
N LEU A 141 -6.77 4.31 5.13
CA LEU A 141 -6.54 4.59 6.55
C LEU A 141 -6.21 6.06 6.73
N ASP A 142 -7.06 6.80 7.46
CA ASP A 142 -6.75 8.17 7.86
C ASP A 142 -5.67 8.17 8.94
N VAL A 143 -4.51 8.73 8.60
CA VAL A 143 -3.34 8.81 9.48
C VAL A 143 -2.99 10.27 9.82
N THR A 144 -3.91 11.20 9.55
CA THR A 144 -3.72 12.65 9.74
C THR A 144 -3.21 12.97 11.14
N ALA A 145 -3.80 12.38 12.18
CA ALA A 145 -3.42 12.61 13.58
C ALA A 145 -2.02 12.05 13.95
N ARG A 146 -1.42 11.20 13.10
CA ARG A 146 -0.14 10.53 13.37
C ARG A 146 1.02 11.13 12.58
N VAL A 147 0.72 11.85 11.51
CA VAL A 147 1.71 12.42 10.61
C VAL A 147 2.20 13.77 11.14
N ARG A 148 3.48 14.05 10.95
CA ARG A 148 4.16 15.31 11.33
C ARG A 148 4.93 15.87 10.16
N ALA A 149 5.24 17.16 10.18
CA ALA A 149 6.17 17.77 9.22
C ALA A 149 7.55 17.09 9.29
N GLY A 150 8.21 16.96 8.14
CA GLY A 150 9.47 16.23 7.99
C GLY A 150 9.26 14.72 7.86
N THR A 151 10.15 13.93 8.45
CA THR A 151 10.19 12.47 8.28
C THR A 151 9.14 11.75 9.14
N ASN A 152 8.43 10.85 8.48
CA ASN A 152 7.46 9.91 9.02
C ASN A 152 7.87 8.50 8.61
N ALA A 153 7.35 7.50 9.34
CA ALA A 153 7.58 6.11 9.05
C ALA A 153 6.27 5.33 9.14
N VAL A 154 6.13 4.37 8.24
CA VAL A 154 5.08 3.35 8.27
C VAL A 154 5.73 1.98 8.35
N ALA A 155 5.17 1.10 9.17
CA ALA A 155 5.57 -0.30 9.24
C ALA A 155 4.34 -1.20 9.14
N PHE A 156 4.41 -2.18 8.25
CA PHE A 156 3.43 -3.25 8.12
C PHE A 156 4.03 -4.52 8.72
N ARG A 157 3.30 -5.18 9.61
CA ARG A 157 3.65 -6.51 10.11
C ARG A 157 2.81 -7.54 9.37
N ILE A 158 3.34 -8.03 8.26
CA ILE A 158 2.66 -8.93 7.33
C ILE A 158 2.61 -10.33 7.94
N ARG A 159 1.42 -10.93 8.02
CA ARG A 159 1.20 -12.29 8.50
C ARG A 159 1.60 -13.32 7.43
N PRO A 160 2.05 -14.53 7.83
CA PRO A 160 2.20 -15.65 6.90
C PRO A 160 0.93 -15.87 6.07
N ASN A 161 1.11 -16.29 4.82
CA ASN A 161 -0.01 -16.61 3.93
C ASN A 161 -0.28 -18.11 3.93
N ASP A 162 -1.55 -18.48 3.98
CA ASP A 162 -2.01 -19.84 3.72
C ASP A 162 -3.22 -19.76 2.77
N PRO A 163 -3.07 -20.10 1.48
CA PRO A 163 -4.16 -20.01 0.51
C PRO A 163 -5.33 -20.96 0.77
N ARG A 164 -5.20 -21.91 1.71
CA ARG A 164 -6.31 -22.77 2.14
C ARG A 164 -7.13 -22.14 3.27
N LYS A 165 -6.63 -21.10 3.94
CA LYS A 165 -7.26 -20.45 5.10
C LYS A 165 -7.55 -18.98 4.88
N ASN A 166 -6.83 -18.31 3.99
CA ASN A 166 -6.95 -16.89 3.73
C ASN A 166 -7.61 -16.62 2.38
N LEU A 167 -8.37 -15.52 2.28
CA LEU A 167 -8.91 -15.02 1.01
C LEU A 167 -7.80 -14.31 0.23
N THR A 168 -6.97 -15.10 -0.43
CA THR A 168 -5.67 -14.72 -0.97
C THR A 168 -5.41 -15.36 -2.33
N MET A 169 -4.18 -15.28 -2.80
CA MET A 169 -3.70 -15.95 -4.01
C MET A 169 -2.93 -17.22 -3.65
N GLY A 170 -3.16 -18.28 -4.43
CA GLY A 170 -2.38 -19.51 -4.43
C GLY A 170 -2.19 -19.98 -5.87
N TRP A 171 -1.33 -20.99 -6.05
CA TRP A 171 -0.91 -21.43 -7.37
C TRP A 171 -1.57 -22.73 -7.85
N LEU A 172 -2.55 -23.23 -7.10
CA LEU A 172 -3.29 -24.46 -7.41
C LEU A 172 -2.33 -25.61 -7.73
N ASP A 173 -2.31 -26.08 -8.97
CA ASP A 173 -1.43 -27.11 -9.52
C ASP A 173 -0.52 -26.58 -10.66
N TRP A 174 -0.46 -25.26 -10.86
CA TRP A 174 0.23 -24.64 -12.00
C TRP A 174 1.75 -24.68 -11.86
N LEU A 175 2.26 -24.63 -10.61
CA LEU A 175 3.69 -24.63 -10.31
C LEU A 175 3.97 -25.15 -8.89
N GLN A 176 5.25 -25.32 -8.56
CA GLN A 176 5.67 -25.64 -7.19
C GLN A 176 5.47 -24.42 -6.27
N PRO A 177 4.71 -24.53 -5.17
CA PRO A 177 4.40 -23.38 -4.32
C PRO A 177 5.64 -22.61 -3.85
N PRO A 178 5.62 -21.27 -3.91
CA PRO A 178 6.72 -20.45 -3.43
C PRO A 178 6.88 -20.66 -1.90
N PRO A 179 8.12 -20.81 -1.39
CA PRO A 179 8.39 -21.03 0.03
C PRO A 179 7.74 -20.01 0.99
N ASP A 180 7.56 -18.75 0.56
CA ASP A 180 6.94 -17.69 1.36
C ASP A 180 5.41 -17.60 1.18
N GLU A 181 4.83 -18.49 0.37
CA GLU A 181 3.42 -18.47 -0.04
C GLU A 181 2.98 -17.08 -0.55
N ASN A 182 3.89 -16.33 -1.18
CA ASN A 182 3.70 -14.95 -1.66
C ASN A 182 3.45 -13.89 -0.58
N MET A 183 3.77 -14.13 0.69
CA MET A 183 3.52 -13.13 1.74
C MET A 183 4.23 -11.79 1.44
N GLY A 184 3.54 -10.67 1.62
CA GLY A 184 4.10 -9.33 1.36
C GLY A 184 3.04 -8.30 0.96
N ILE A 185 3.47 -7.32 0.17
CA ILE A 185 2.60 -6.26 -0.37
C ILE A 185 2.81 -6.20 -1.88
N VAL A 186 1.87 -6.71 -2.66
CA VAL A 186 2.02 -6.92 -4.12
C VAL A 186 1.37 -5.82 -4.98
N ARG A 187 0.86 -4.76 -4.36
CA ARG A 187 0.35 -3.54 -5.00
C ARG A 187 0.94 -2.31 -4.32
N ASP A 188 0.73 -1.14 -4.89
CA ASP A 188 1.26 0.09 -4.32
C ASP A 188 0.56 0.44 -3.01
N VAL A 189 1.34 1.01 -2.09
CA VAL A 189 0.82 1.76 -0.95
C VAL A 189 0.98 3.23 -1.26
N LEU A 190 -0.13 3.95 -1.37
CA LEU A 190 -0.15 5.36 -1.70
C LEU A 190 -0.27 6.20 -0.42
N VAL A 191 0.60 7.19 -0.25
CA VAL A 191 0.39 8.29 0.69
C VAL A 191 -0.42 9.37 -0.03
N ARG A 192 -1.67 9.58 0.37
CA ARG A 192 -2.55 10.58 -0.23
C ARG A 192 -2.63 11.82 0.63
N ARG A 193 -2.54 12.99 -0.01
CA ARG A 193 -2.83 14.27 0.64
C ARG A 193 -4.27 14.67 0.35
N GLY A 194 -5.09 14.77 1.40
CA GLY A 194 -6.50 15.13 1.29
C GLY A 194 -6.74 16.61 1.54
N GLY A 195 -7.63 17.19 0.74
CA GLY A 195 -8.23 18.48 1.05
C GLY A 195 -9.42 18.34 2.01
N PRO A 196 -10.23 19.39 2.16
CA PRO A 196 -11.45 19.36 2.97
C PRO A 196 -12.55 18.45 2.39
N VAL A 197 -12.42 18.05 1.13
CA VAL A 197 -13.38 17.17 0.44
C VAL A 197 -12.62 16.04 -0.23
N ALA A 198 -13.05 14.81 0.02
CA ALA A 198 -12.54 13.62 -0.65
C ALA A 198 -13.45 13.23 -1.81
N LEU A 199 -12.87 13.12 -3.01
CA LEU A 199 -13.50 12.52 -4.19
C LEU A 199 -13.01 11.09 -4.33
N ARG A 200 -13.93 10.11 -4.38
CA ARG A 200 -13.64 8.67 -4.45
C ARG A 200 -14.55 7.99 -5.45
N ASP A 201 -14.15 6.79 -5.88
CA ASP A 201 -14.96 5.94 -6.76
C ASP A 201 -15.51 6.68 -7.99
N ALA A 202 -14.66 7.52 -8.61
CA ALA A 202 -15.03 8.21 -9.83
C ALA A 202 -15.02 7.22 -11.00
N HIS A 203 -16.19 6.95 -11.58
CA HIS A 203 -16.36 6.02 -12.69
C HIS A 203 -17.45 6.50 -13.66
N VAL A 204 -17.47 5.91 -14.86
CA VAL A 204 -18.47 6.18 -15.88
C VAL A 204 -19.21 4.88 -16.19
N VAL A 205 -20.53 4.89 -16.02
CA VAL A 205 -21.40 3.82 -16.53
C VAL A 205 -21.74 4.16 -17.97
N THR A 206 -21.43 3.24 -18.88
CA THR A 206 -21.64 3.41 -20.31
C THR A 206 -22.75 2.48 -20.77
N ASP A 207 -23.74 3.03 -21.46
CA ASP A 207 -24.77 2.27 -22.16
C ASP A 207 -24.58 2.47 -23.68
N LEU A 208 -24.26 1.40 -24.39
CA LEU A 208 -23.90 1.45 -25.81
C LEU A 208 -25.12 1.06 -26.66
N ALA A 209 -25.49 1.92 -27.61
CA ALA A 209 -26.61 1.64 -28.51
C ALA A 209 -26.34 0.36 -29.33
N PRO A 210 -27.36 -0.43 -29.70
CA PRO A 210 -27.19 -1.64 -30.51
C PRO A 210 -26.50 -1.42 -31.86
N SER A 211 -26.63 -0.20 -32.41
CA SER A 211 -25.94 0.21 -33.64
C SER A 211 -24.43 0.42 -33.47
N LEU A 212 -23.95 0.45 -32.23
CA LEU A 212 -22.60 0.84 -31.82
C LEU A 212 -22.20 2.27 -32.23
N ALA A 213 -23.16 3.08 -32.70
CA ALA A 213 -22.92 4.43 -33.22
C ALA A 213 -23.01 5.53 -32.15
N SER A 214 -23.59 5.24 -30.99
CA SER A 214 -23.75 6.20 -29.89
C SER A 214 -23.74 5.48 -28.54
N ALA A 215 -23.37 6.20 -27.48
CA ALA A 215 -23.42 5.71 -26.11
C ALA A 215 -23.89 6.80 -25.15
N ASP A 216 -24.67 6.42 -24.14
CA ASP A 216 -25.02 7.26 -23.00
C ASP A 216 -24.01 7.06 -21.87
N LEU A 217 -23.51 8.18 -21.32
CA LEU A 217 -22.47 8.18 -20.30
C LEU A 217 -23.02 8.75 -18.99
N THR A 218 -23.03 7.95 -17.94
CA THR A 218 -23.43 8.37 -16.59
C THR A 218 -22.20 8.44 -15.69
N VAL A 219 -21.72 9.66 -15.42
CA VAL A 219 -20.60 9.90 -14.49
C VAL A 219 -21.09 9.75 -13.06
N LYS A 220 -20.38 8.95 -12.27
CA LYS A 220 -20.64 8.73 -10.85
C LYS A 220 -19.36 8.94 -10.06
N ALA A 221 -19.47 9.52 -8.87
CA ALA A 221 -18.39 9.62 -7.91
C ALA A 221 -18.98 9.76 -6.50
N THR A 222 -18.23 9.32 -5.50
CA THR A 222 -18.51 9.57 -4.09
C THR A 222 -17.78 10.83 -3.65
N VAL A 223 -18.50 11.74 -3.00
CA VAL A 223 -17.97 12.99 -2.47
C VAL A 223 -18.21 13.00 -0.96
N ARG A 224 -17.15 13.20 -0.17
CA ARG A 224 -17.20 13.15 1.30
C ARG A 224 -16.60 14.43 1.90
N ASN A 225 -17.31 15.04 2.85
CA ASN A 225 -16.77 16.13 3.66
C ASN A 225 -15.83 15.55 4.72
N GLU A 226 -14.60 16.05 4.77
CA GLU A 226 -13.56 15.63 5.71
C GLU A 226 -13.34 16.66 6.82
N THR A 227 -14.28 17.61 6.95
CA THR A 227 -14.24 18.70 7.94
C THR A 227 -15.48 18.68 8.81
N ALA A 228 -15.43 19.38 9.95
CA ALA A 228 -16.57 19.49 10.85
C ALA A 228 -17.63 20.51 10.37
N GLU A 229 -17.27 21.38 9.44
CA GLU A 229 -18.14 22.43 8.92
C GLU A 229 -18.84 21.95 7.65
N ALA A 230 -20.12 22.26 7.50
CA ALA A 230 -20.85 22.00 6.27
C ALA A 230 -20.22 22.75 5.09
N ARG A 231 -20.14 22.11 3.92
CA ARG A 231 -19.50 22.65 2.72
C ARG A 231 -20.30 22.33 1.47
N THR A 232 -20.26 23.20 0.48
CA THR A 232 -20.73 22.88 -0.87
C THR A 232 -19.53 22.64 -1.77
N ALA A 233 -19.44 21.46 -2.38
CA ALA A 233 -18.40 21.11 -3.32
C ALA A 233 -18.94 21.18 -4.76
N THR A 234 -18.16 21.76 -5.67
CA THR A 234 -18.43 21.66 -7.10
C THR A 234 -17.63 20.49 -7.66
N VAL A 235 -18.32 19.49 -8.21
CA VAL A 235 -17.71 18.39 -8.98
C VAL A 235 -17.89 18.70 -10.46
N SER A 236 -16.79 18.86 -11.18
CA SER A 236 -16.80 19.15 -12.61
C SER A 236 -15.66 18.46 -13.34
N GLY A 237 -15.84 18.24 -14.64
CA GLY A 237 -14.82 17.64 -15.50
C GLY A 237 -15.28 17.60 -16.95
N THR A 238 -14.52 16.88 -17.76
CA THR A 238 -14.78 16.70 -19.19
C THR A 238 -14.63 15.23 -19.60
N ILE A 239 -15.47 14.78 -20.52
CA ILE A 239 -15.30 13.52 -21.24
C ILE A 239 -14.93 13.84 -22.69
N GLY A 240 -13.78 13.33 -23.14
CA GLY A 240 -13.21 13.69 -24.44
C GLY A 240 -12.95 15.19 -24.55
N SER A 241 -13.02 15.73 -25.77
CA SER A 241 -12.76 17.14 -26.06
C SER A 241 -14.00 18.05 -25.95
N GLY A 242 -15.21 17.51 -25.74
CA GLY A 242 -16.44 18.28 -25.94
C GLY A 242 -17.54 18.15 -24.88
N ILE A 243 -17.52 17.13 -24.01
CA ILE A 243 -18.62 16.91 -23.06
C ILE A 243 -18.18 17.38 -21.67
N ALA A 244 -18.60 18.58 -21.28
CA ALA A 244 -18.39 19.09 -19.94
C ALA A 244 -19.55 18.70 -19.01
N PHE A 245 -19.24 18.40 -17.75
CA PHE A 245 -20.24 18.19 -16.71
C PHE A 245 -19.88 18.98 -15.45
N ARG A 246 -20.90 19.42 -14.71
CA ARG A 246 -20.76 20.11 -13.43
C ARG A 246 -21.94 19.79 -12.54
N ARG A 247 -21.69 19.58 -11.26
CA ARG A 247 -22.71 19.44 -10.22
C ARG A 247 -22.24 20.08 -8.92
N GLU A 248 -23.10 20.85 -8.28
CA GLU A 248 -22.90 21.31 -6.90
C GLU A 248 -23.48 20.28 -5.93
N VAL A 249 -22.70 19.94 -4.92
CA VAL A 249 -23.00 18.90 -3.94
C VAL A 249 -22.90 19.53 -2.55
N PRO A 250 -24.04 19.79 -1.89
CA PRO A 250 -24.05 20.16 -0.48
C PRO A 250 -23.62 18.95 0.37
N LEU A 251 -22.61 19.15 1.20
CA LEU A 251 -22.07 18.15 2.11
C LEU A 251 -22.24 18.64 3.55
N ARG A 252 -22.73 17.75 4.41
CA ARG A 252 -22.78 17.98 5.85
C ARG A 252 -21.52 17.41 6.47
#